data_AF-A0A1H8UJH8-F1
#
_entry.id   AF-A0A1H8UJH8-F1
#
_cell.length_a   1.000
_cell.length_b   1.000
_cell.length_c   1.000
_cell.angle_alpha   90.00
_cell.angle_beta   90.00
_cell.angle_gamma   90.00
#
_symmetry.space_group_name_H-M   'P 1'
#
loop_
_entity.id
_entity.type
_entity.pdbx_description
1 polymer ?
#
loop_
_entity_poly.entity_id
_entity_poly.type
_entity_poly.pdbx_seq_one_letter_code
_entity_poly.pdbx_strand_id
1 'polypeptide(L)'
;MMLGKHLKSHDSESEQCVSRRRLLAWSGTAIVGGLAGCAGNGNQGNNSDSPATTSSPSEDSVFEESRFDGPEIVVTLSQDHGVSRLNLIAPDGSLYTQADVAEGATTVRLRVMDIQPGLGDYEHYSPGTYELTAVREDSSQSRELEMRPNLQLTEASHYQDGANQGNLALTIENTGTAPTWPYQIVYRDAPNEAANAELNDKKGIPQFITPEDPVENIIGPGEAIDIVGNTPPVVFTDDDSTERTCDDQTVEFTAVVGTVVGSPLEQEIEVTLSGERSGVGTSDTYTCSEIAAELTDGGGTDAS
;
A
#
# COMPACT_ATOMS: atom_id res chain seq x y z
N MET A 1 27.91 55.95 22.68
CA MET A 1 26.77 56.33 23.55
C MET A 1 25.75 55.22 23.47
N MET A 2 25.50 54.55 24.58
CA MET A 2 24.46 53.55 24.74
C MET A 2 23.09 54.22 24.78
N LEU A 3 22.06 53.60 24.21
CA LEU A 3 20.71 53.69 24.74
C LEU A 3 19.93 52.43 24.33
N GLY A 4 19.72 51.55 25.30
CA GLY A 4 18.79 50.44 25.20
C GLY A 4 17.36 50.90 25.38
N LYS A 5 16.42 50.19 24.75
CA LYS A 5 15.03 50.10 25.20
C LYS A 5 14.58 48.65 25.12
N HIS A 6 14.02 48.21 26.23
CA HIS A 6 13.50 46.88 26.53
C HIS A 6 12.01 46.79 26.13
N LEU A 7 11.62 45.57 25.72
CA LEU A 7 10.34 44.86 25.91
C LEU A 7 9.09 45.37 25.19
N LYS A 8 8.48 44.49 24.36
CA LYS A 8 7.46 43.53 24.82
C LYS A 8 7.22 42.46 23.75
N SER A 9 7.37 41.17 24.09
CA SER A 9 6.92 40.07 23.26
C SER A 9 5.41 39.94 23.35
N HIS A 10 4.76 39.70 22.20
CA HIS A 10 3.42 39.13 22.15
C HIS A 10 3.61 37.62 22.02
N ASP A 11 3.26 36.89 23.07
CA ASP A 11 2.83 35.50 22.96
C ASP A 11 1.55 35.50 22.12
N SER A 12 1.59 34.84 20.97
CA SER A 12 0.39 34.41 20.27
C SER A 12 0.32 32.90 20.44
N GLU A 13 -0.71 32.47 21.15
CA GLU A 13 -1.05 31.08 21.41
C GLU A 13 -1.12 30.30 20.10
N SER A 14 -0.22 29.33 19.94
CA SER A 14 -0.32 28.30 18.91
C SER A 14 -1.29 27.24 19.41
N GLU A 15 -2.53 27.26 18.94
CA GLU A 15 -3.43 26.11 19.05
C GLU A 15 -2.86 24.99 18.15
N GLN A 16 -2.09 24.11 18.77
CA GLN A 16 -1.60 22.88 18.14
C GLN A 16 -2.77 21.90 18.04
N CYS A 17 -3.35 21.78 16.85
CA CYS A 17 -4.17 20.62 16.51
C CYS A 17 -3.29 19.36 16.63
N VAL A 18 -3.55 18.59 17.68
CA VAL A 18 -2.90 17.31 17.95
C VAL A 18 -3.31 16.33 16.85
N SER A 19 -2.41 16.12 15.89
CA SER A 19 -2.47 15.01 14.95
C SER A 19 -2.47 13.69 15.72
N ARG A 20 -3.50 12.86 15.49
CA ARG A 20 -3.68 11.55 16.12
C ARG A 20 -2.68 10.55 15.53
N ARG A 21 -1.44 10.58 16.01
CA ARG A 21 -0.51 9.46 15.79
C ARG A 21 -0.99 8.23 16.57
N ARG A 22 -1.52 7.23 15.86
CA ARG A 22 -1.62 5.86 16.37
C ARG A 22 -0.22 5.23 16.36
N LEU A 23 0.54 5.45 17.44
CA LEU A 23 1.72 4.66 17.75
C LEU A 23 1.29 3.48 18.63
N LEU A 24 1.28 2.27 18.07
CA LEU A 24 1.20 1.05 18.87
C LEU A 24 2.56 0.85 19.54
N ALA A 25 2.62 1.24 20.81
CA ALA A 25 3.78 1.03 21.68
C ALA A 25 3.89 -0.46 22.05
N TRP A 26 4.84 -1.15 21.42
CA TRP A 26 5.32 -2.46 21.85
C TRP A 26 6.05 -2.30 23.19
N SER A 27 5.52 -2.88 24.26
CA SER A 27 6.16 -2.90 25.58
C SER A 27 6.25 -4.35 26.08
N GLY A 28 7.48 -4.85 26.21
CA GLY A 28 7.79 -6.15 26.77
C GLY A 28 7.66 -6.21 28.30
N THR A 29 6.95 -7.25 28.74
CA THR A 29 7.13 -8.15 29.90
C THR A 29 7.42 -7.60 31.31
N ALA A 30 6.52 -7.91 32.26
CA ALA A 30 6.85 -8.56 33.54
C ALA A 30 5.60 -9.19 34.21
N ILE A 31 5.74 -10.44 34.66
CA ILE A 31 4.71 -11.30 35.28
C ILE A 31 4.58 -11.00 36.79
N VAL A 32 3.35 -10.86 37.31
CA VAL A 32 2.94 -11.36 38.64
C VAL A 32 1.45 -11.74 38.62
N GLY A 33 1.14 -12.94 39.11
CA GLY A 33 -0.20 -13.54 39.06
C GLY A 33 -1.22 -13.01 40.08
N GLY A 34 -2.47 -13.34 39.79
CA GLY A 34 -3.62 -13.18 40.69
C GLY A 34 -4.87 -13.79 40.04
N LEU A 35 -5.29 -14.96 40.52
CA LEU A 35 -6.55 -15.60 40.13
C LEU A 35 -7.71 -14.83 40.75
N ALA A 36 -8.59 -14.27 39.91
CA ALA A 36 -9.95 -13.90 40.30
C ALA A 36 -10.87 -14.20 39.12
N GLY A 37 -11.75 -15.19 39.31
CA GLY A 37 -12.82 -15.49 38.36
C GLY A 37 -13.91 -14.43 38.43
N CYS A 38 -14.44 -14.06 37.27
CA CYS A 38 -15.72 -13.38 37.18
C CYS A 38 -16.48 -13.94 35.99
N ALA A 39 -17.53 -14.72 36.32
CA ALA A 39 -18.55 -15.12 35.36
C ALA A 39 -19.39 -13.89 34.97
N GLY A 40 -19.70 -13.75 33.69
CA GLY A 40 -20.52 -12.66 33.18
C GLY A 40 -20.92 -12.91 31.73
N ASN A 41 -22.23 -13.06 31.52
CA ASN A 41 -22.91 -13.65 30.38
C ASN A 41 -23.15 -12.64 29.22
N GLY A 42 -22.83 -13.08 27.99
CA GLY A 42 -23.28 -12.67 26.65
C GLY A 42 -23.85 -11.27 26.37
N ASN A 43 -23.32 -10.60 25.34
CA ASN A 43 -24.10 -10.28 24.13
C ASN A 43 -23.18 -9.98 22.92
N GLN A 44 -23.68 -10.39 21.77
CA GLN A 44 -23.14 -10.42 20.42
C GLN A 44 -22.91 -9.03 19.80
N GLY A 45 -21.83 -8.86 19.01
CA GLY A 45 -21.57 -7.67 18.21
C GLY A 45 -20.24 -7.73 17.45
N ASN A 46 -20.30 -8.28 16.23
CA ASN A 46 -19.38 -8.23 15.08
C ASN A 46 -17.92 -7.79 15.32
N ASN A 47 -17.01 -8.77 15.29
CA ASN A 47 -15.61 -8.52 14.97
C ASN A 47 -15.36 -8.74 13.48
N SER A 48 -14.63 -7.79 12.90
CA SER A 48 -14.03 -7.82 11.58
C SER A 48 -13.12 -9.04 11.41
N ASP A 49 -13.33 -9.78 10.33
CA ASP A 49 -12.37 -10.76 9.81
C ASP A 49 -11.42 -10.02 8.85
N SER A 50 -10.19 -9.74 9.30
CA SER A 50 -9.05 -9.54 8.39
C SER A 50 -8.55 -10.92 7.96
N PRO A 51 -8.38 -11.19 6.65
CA PRO A 51 -7.85 -12.47 6.20
C PRO A 51 -6.32 -12.47 6.33
N ALA A 52 -5.81 -12.71 7.54
CA ALA A 52 -4.44 -13.20 7.70
C ALA A 52 -4.46 -14.69 7.31
N THR A 53 -3.72 -15.06 6.26
CA THR A 53 -3.57 -16.46 5.81
C THR A 53 -2.64 -17.24 6.76
N THR A 54 -3.02 -17.37 8.03
CA THR A 54 -2.41 -18.33 8.95
C THR A 54 -2.93 -19.73 8.66
N SER A 55 -2.24 -20.45 7.76
CA SER A 55 -2.39 -21.89 7.67
C SER A 55 -1.74 -22.53 8.89
N SER A 56 -2.54 -22.85 9.92
CA SER A 56 -2.06 -23.56 11.12
C SER A 56 -1.51 -24.94 10.74
N PRO A 57 -0.25 -25.27 11.08
CA PRO A 57 0.33 -26.56 10.75
C PRO A 57 -0.27 -27.71 11.57
N SER A 58 -0.15 -28.94 11.06
CA SER A 58 -0.38 -30.16 11.85
C SER A 58 0.65 -30.29 12.99
N GLU A 59 0.32 -30.99 14.07
CA GLU A 59 1.17 -31.11 15.27
C GLU A 59 2.57 -31.73 15.01
N ASP A 60 2.76 -32.41 13.88
CA ASP A 60 4.04 -32.99 13.43
C ASP A 60 4.78 -32.16 12.36
N SER A 61 4.33 -30.94 12.06
CA SER A 61 4.90 -30.12 10.99
C SER A 61 6.23 -29.46 11.38
N VAL A 62 7.18 -29.43 10.42
CA VAL A 62 8.41 -28.64 10.56
C VAL A 62 8.20 -27.13 10.44
N PHE A 63 7.14 -26.74 9.76
CA PHE A 63 6.75 -25.34 9.61
C PHE A 63 5.86 -24.98 10.78
N GLU A 64 6.21 -23.93 11.53
CA GLU A 64 5.34 -23.33 12.53
C GLU A 64 4.50 -22.20 11.88
N GLU A 65 5.14 -21.35 11.08
CA GLU A 65 4.52 -20.19 10.46
C GLU A 65 5.21 -19.83 9.14
N SER A 66 4.45 -19.23 8.21
CA SER A 66 5.02 -18.39 7.16
C SER A 66 4.20 -17.12 7.07
N ARG A 67 4.89 -16.00 6.83
CA ARG A 67 4.26 -14.73 6.52
C ARG A 67 5.11 -13.96 5.52
N PHE A 68 4.52 -12.96 4.90
CA PHE A 68 5.24 -11.99 4.10
C PHE A 68 5.76 -10.86 4.99
N ASP A 69 6.94 -10.35 4.66
CA ASP A 69 7.58 -9.17 5.26
C ASP A 69 8.24 -8.40 4.10
N GLY A 70 7.49 -7.43 3.55
CA GLY A 70 7.84 -6.75 2.31
C GLY A 70 8.13 -7.75 1.16
N PRO A 71 9.34 -7.73 0.58
CA PRO A 71 9.70 -8.58 -0.55
C PRO A 71 10.06 -10.03 -0.19
N GLU A 72 9.98 -10.41 1.08
CA GLU A 72 10.48 -11.70 1.59
C GLU A 72 9.35 -12.53 2.23
N ILE A 73 9.44 -13.85 2.09
CA ILE A 73 8.72 -14.79 2.95
C ILE A 73 9.59 -15.08 4.16
N VAL A 74 9.05 -14.81 5.34
CA VAL A 74 9.64 -15.19 6.62
C VAL A 74 9.01 -16.50 7.05
N VAL A 75 9.84 -17.54 7.16
CA VAL A 75 9.44 -18.88 7.58
C VAL A 75 9.97 -19.15 8.98
N THR A 76 9.08 -19.54 9.88
CA THR A 76 9.41 -20.03 11.22
C THR A 76 9.35 -21.55 11.23
N LEU A 77 10.44 -22.18 11.63
CA LEU A 77 10.60 -23.62 11.75
C LEU A 77 10.53 -24.05 13.22
N SER A 78 10.04 -25.26 13.47
CA SER A 78 10.00 -25.83 14.81
C SER A 78 11.39 -26.03 15.40
N GLN A 79 11.50 -26.09 16.73
CA GLN A 79 12.79 -26.39 17.35
C GLN A 79 13.30 -27.78 16.93
N ASP A 80 14.62 -27.93 16.86
CA ASP A 80 15.29 -29.18 16.46
C ASP A 80 14.79 -29.75 15.11
N HIS A 81 14.35 -28.87 14.19
CA HIS A 81 13.73 -29.22 12.91
C HIS A 81 14.60 -30.09 11.98
N GLY A 82 15.93 -30.03 12.10
CA GLY A 82 16.88 -30.80 11.27
C GLY A 82 16.88 -30.44 9.78
N VAL A 83 16.24 -29.33 9.43
CA VAL A 83 16.16 -28.79 8.06
C VAL A 83 17.47 -28.11 7.72
N SER A 84 18.05 -28.44 6.57
CA SER A 84 19.28 -27.84 6.05
C SER A 84 19.01 -26.80 4.96
N ARG A 85 17.85 -26.85 4.31
CA ARG A 85 17.46 -25.92 3.25
C ARG A 85 15.94 -25.79 3.13
N LEU A 86 15.48 -24.59 2.80
CA LEU A 86 14.15 -24.33 2.27
C LEU A 86 14.22 -24.09 0.77
N ASN A 87 13.34 -24.75 0.03
CA ASN A 87 13.10 -24.49 -1.38
C ASN A 87 11.68 -23.94 -1.55
N LEU A 88 11.52 -22.95 -2.41
CA LEU A 88 10.22 -22.51 -2.89
C LEU A 88 10.09 -22.95 -4.34
N ILE A 89 9.15 -23.83 -4.62
CA ILE A 89 8.90 -24.41 -5.94
C ILE A 89 7.73 -23.67 -6.57
N ALA A 90 7.93 -23.19 -7.80
CA ALA A 90 6.94 -22.48 -8.58
C ALA A 90 5.78 -23.40 -9.04
N PRO A 91 4.63 -22.83 -9.44
CA PRO A 91 3.48 -23.59 -9.92
C PRO A 91 3.78 -24.52 -11.12
N ASP A 92 4.82 -24.22 -11.90
CA ASP A 92 5.27 -25.05 -13.02
C ASP A 92 6.22 -26.20 -12.62
N GLY A 93 6.52 -26.33 -11.32
CA GLY A 93 7.41 -27.34 -10.74
C GLY A 93 8.89 -26.96 -10.74
N SER A 94 9.26 -25.77 -11.23
CA SER A 94 10.64 -25.28 -11.20
C SER A 94 11.03 -24.73 -9.82
N LEU A 95 12.31 -24.79 -9.46
CA LEU A 95 12.81 -24.10 -8.27
C LEU A 95 12.76 -22.59 -8.52
N TYR A 96 11.99 -21.86 -7.72
CA TYR A 96 11.90 -20.41 -7.78
C TYR A 96 13.01 -19.74 -6.99
N THR A 97 13.13 -20.08 -5.70
CA THR A 97 14.21 -19.58 -4.83
C THR A 97 14.51 -20.59 -3.72
N GLN A 98 15.65 -20.44 -3.06
CA GLN A 98 16.06 -21.29 -1.93
C GLN A 98 16.89 -20.53 -0.91
N ALA A 99 16.90 -21.02 0.32
CA ALA A 99 17.77 -20.54 1.39
C ALA A 99 18.29 -21.72 2.22
N ASP A 100 19.61 -21.74 2.46
CA ASP A 100 20.20 -22.68 3.41
C ASP A 100 19.84 -22.26 4.85
N VAL A 101 19.61 -23.25 5.71
CA VAL A 101 19.24 -23.04 7.10
C VAL A 101 20.47 -23.26 7.97
N ALA A 102 20.90 -22.20 8.66
CA ALA A 102 22.01 -22.31 9.60
C ALA A 102 21.63 -23.19 10.79
N GLU A 103 22.61 -23.94 11.32
CA GLU A 103 22.38 -24.77 12.51
C GLU A 103 21.84 -23.93 13.67
N GLY A 104 20.73 -24.39 14.25
CA GLY A 104 20.05 -23.73 15.36
C GLY A 104 19.19 -22.51 14.97
N ALA A 105 19.14 -22.11 13.69
CA ALA A 105 18.27 -21.03 13.23
C ALA A 105 16.85 -21.53 12.97
N THR A 106 15.88 -20.94 13.65
CA THR A 106 14.45 -21.26 13.44
C THR A 106 13.75 -20.29 12.49
N THR A 107 14.40 -19.18 12.12
CA THR A 107 13.82 -18.19 11.19
C THR A 107 14.66 -18.11 9.92
N VAL A 108 14.00 -18.29 8.79
CA VAL A 108 14.62 -18.27 7.46
C VAL A 108 13.86 -17.28 6.59
N ARG A 109 14.57 -16.53 5.75
CA ARG A 109 13.97 -15.57 4.82
C ARG A 109 14.25 -15.98 3.38
N LEU A 110 13.21 -15.98 2.56
CA LEU A 110 13.26 -16.27 1.14
C LEU A 110 12.81 -15.02 0.39
N ARG A 111 13.67 -14.40 -0.41
CA ARG A 111 13.29 -13.27 -1.26
C ARG A 111 12.45 -13.75 -2.44
N VAL A 112 11.29 -13.12 -2.66
CA VAL A 112 10.34 -13.48 -3.72
C VAL A 112 10.04 -12.36 -4.71
N MET A 113 10.59 -11.19 -4.48
CA MET A 113 10.53 -10.05 -5.39
C MET A 113 11.66 -9.08 -5.07
N ASP A 114 11.96 -8.19 -5.99
CA ASP A 114 12.92 -7.11 -5.78
C ASP A 114 12.61 -5.94 -6.73
N ILE A 115 12.69 -4.71 -6.23
CA ILE A 115 12.53 -3.50 -7.03
C ILE A 115 13.92 -2.90 -7.17
N GLN A 116 14.44 -2.83 -8.41
CA GLN A 116 15.81 -2.38 -8.69
C GLN A 116 15.79 -1.06 -9.47
N PRO A 117 15.37 0.06 -8.83
CA PRO A 117 15.15 1.34 -9.51
C PRO A 117 16.43 1.89 -10.15
N GLY A 118 17.59 1.65 -9.52
CA GLY A 118 18.89 2.07 -10.07
C GLY A 118 19.30 1.36 -11.38
N LEU A 119 18.73 0.18 -11.64
CA LEU A 119 18.93 -0.58 -12.87
C LEU A 119 17.74 -0.46 -13.83
N GLY A 120 16.63 0.12 -13.37
CA GLY A 120 15.38 0.19 -14.12
C GLY A 120 14.76 -1.18 -14.36
N ASP A 121 15.04 -2.15 -13.48
CA ASP A 121 14.62 -3.54 -13.57
C ASP A 121 13.89 -3.98 -12.28
N TYR A 122 13.24 -5.13 -12.32
CA TYR A 122 12.54 -5.70 -11.18
C TYR A 122 12.39 -7.22 -11.32
N GLU A 123 12.26 -7.89 -10.17
CA GLU A 123 11.92 -9.30 -10.07
C GLU A 123 10.57 -9.44 -9.36
N HIS A 124 9.68 -10.23 -9.94
CA HIS A 124 8.39 -10.55 -9.32
C HIS A 124 8.07 -12.04 -9.56
N TYR A 125 7.44 -12.68 -8.58
CA TYR A 125 6.93 -14.04 -8.71
C TYR A 125 5.75 -14.11 -9.69
N SER A 126 5.48 -15.28 -10.27
CA SER A 126 4.28 -15.50 -11.09
C SER A 126 3.12 -15.94 -10.19
N PRO A 127 1.94 -15.30 -10.21
CA PRO A 127 0.87 -15.67 -9.29
C PRO A 127 0.42 -17.13 -9.41
N GLY A 128 0.25 -17.80 -8.29
CA GLY A 128 -0.16 -19.20 -8.25
C GLY A 128 0.06 -19.89 -6.91
N THR A 129 -0.16 -21.19 -6.92
CA THR A 129 0.10 -22.04 -5.76
C THR A 129 1.54 -22.54 -5.82
N TYR A 130 2.34 -22.11 -4.86
CA TYR A 130 3.74 -22.52 -4.71
C TYR A 130 3.84 -23.66 -3.70
N GLU A 131 4.91 -24.44 -3.78
CA GLU A 131 5.25 -25.43 -2.75
C GLU A 131 6.47 -24.97 -1.95
N LEU A 132 6.28 -24.77 -0.64
CA LEU A 132 7.38 -24.51 0.29
C LEU A 132 7.87 -25.85 0.85
N THR A 133 9.06 -26.27 0.43
CA THR A 133 9.68 -27.56 0.77
C THR A 133 10.83 -27.38 1.75
N ALA A 134 10.74 -28.02 2.91
CA ALA A 134 11.82 -28.15 3.86
C ALA A 134 12.59 -29.44 3.59
N VAL A 135 13.89 -29.30 3.31
CA VAL A 135 14.80 -30.41 3.00
C VAL A 135 15.62 -30.78 4.23
N ARG A 136 15.63 -32.06 4.56
CA ARG A 136 16.47 -32.70 5.58
C ARG A 136 17.42 -33.70 4.90
N GLU A 137 18.32 -34.31 5.67
CA GLU A 137 19.30 -35.27 5.14
C GLU A 137 18.65 -36.41 4.34
N ASP A 138 17.61 -37.04 4.90
CA ASP A 138 16.98 -38.23 4.32
C ASP A 138 15.47 -38.05 3.98
N SER A 139 14.94 -36.83 4.10
CA SER A 139 13.50 -36.58 3.89
C SER A 139 13.21 -35.14 3.50
N SER A 140 11.98 -34.91 3.05
CA SER A 140 11.44 -33.57 2.84
C SER A 140 10.00 -33.50 3.32
N GLN A 141 9.60 -32.32 3.80
CA GLN A 141 8.21 -32.00 4.05
C GLN A 141 7.85 -30.74 3.27
N SER A 142 6.71 -30.78 2.59
CA SER A 142 6.19 -29.66 1.80
C SER A 142 4.87 -29.16 2.36
N ARG A 143 4.56 -27.89 2.08
CA ARG A 143 3.21 -27.36 2.17
C ARG A 143 2.94 -26.40 1.03
N GLU A 144 1.68 -26.26 0.67
CA GLU A 144 1.24 -25.29 -0.32
C GLU A 144 1.26 -23.88 0.28
N LEU A 145 1.61 -22.90 -0.56
CA LEU A 145 1.57 -21.48 -0.26
C LEU A 145 0.90 -20.77 -1.44
N GLU A 146 -0.29 -20.22 -1.20
CA GLU A 146 -1.00 -19.46 -2.22
C GLU A 146 -0.38 -18.07 -2.36
N MET A 147 0.18 -17.78 -3.53
CA MET A 147 0.80 -16.50 -3.85
C MET A 147 0.00 -15.78 -4.94
N ARG A 148 -1.13 -15.18 -4.56
CA ARG A 148 -1.99 -14.42 -5.47
C ARG A 148 -2.35 -13.06 -4.88
N PRO A 149 -1.76 -11.96 -5.37
CA PRO A 149 -2.16 -10.63 -4.93
C PRO A 149 -3.53 -10.26 -5.52
N ASN A 150 -4.24 -9.33 -4.87
CA ASN A 150 -5.47 -8.76 -5.40
C ASN A 150 -5.61 -7.30 -4.94
N LEU A 151 -5.13 -6.39 -5.76
CA LEU A 151 -5.20 -4.95 -5.49
C LEU A 151 -6.58 -4.39 -5.84
N GLN A 152 -7.09 -3.51 -4.99
CA GLN A 152 -8.33 -2.78 -5.20
C GLN A 152 -8.13 -1.32 -4.79
N LEU A 153 -8.78 -0.41 -5.50
CA LEU A 153 -8.82 1.00 -5.11
C LEU A 153 -10.04 1.19 -4.20
N THR A 154 -9.82 1.69 -2.98
CA THR A 154 -10.86 1.71 -1.93
C THR A 154 -11.26 3.11 -1.50
N GLU A 155 -10.41 4.11 -1.72
CA GLU A 155 -10.70 5.51 -1.41
C GLU A 155 -9.96 6.46 -2.37
N ALA A 156 -10.55 7.62 -2.62
CA ALA A 156 -9.89 8.76 -3.24
C ALA A 156 -10.09 9.99 -2.34
N SER A 157 -9.05 10.79 -2.17
CA SER A 157 -9.12 12.01 -1.37
C SER A 157 -8.23 13.11 -1.96
N HIS A 158 -8.48 14.36 -1.57
CA HIS A 158 -7.68 15.49 -2.02
C HIS A 158 -6.30 15.49 -1.34
N TYR A 159 -5.25 15.54 -2.15
CA TYR A 159 -3.88 15.68 -1.66
C TYR A 159 -3.53 17.15 -1.45
N GLN A 160 -3.45 17.56 -0.18
CA GLN A 160 -3.25 18.97 0.20
C GLN A 160 -1.78 19.35 0.46
N ASP A 161 -0.86 18.40 0.40
CA ASP A 161 0.54 18.63 0.73
C ASP A 161 1.33 19.20 -0.46
N GLY A 162 2.17 20.20 -0.19
CA GLY A 162 3.10 20.77 -1.19
C GLY A 162 2.44 21.66 -2.25
N ALA A 163 3.10 21.79 -3.41
CA ALA A 163 2.68 22.66 -4.50
C ALA A 163 1.69 21.99 -5.49
N ASN A 164 1.36 20.71 -5.28
CA ASN A 164 0.55 19.92 -6.20
C ASN A 164 -0.90 19.80 -5.73
N GLN A 165 -1.54 20.95 -5.44
CA GLN A 165 -2.89 21.01 -4.88
C GLN A 165 -3.99 20.45 -5.80
N GLY A 166 -3.69 20.13 -7.07
CA GLY A 166 -4.62 19.45 -7.97
C GLY A 166 -4.52 17.92 -7.92
N ASN A 167 -3.69 17.37 -7.05
CA ASN A 167 -3.51 15.92 -6.91
C ASN A 167 -4.62 15.28 -6.08
N LEU A 168 -4.84 13.99 -6.37
CA LEU A 168 -5.57 13.09 -5.49
C LEU A 168 -4.61 12.10 -4.84
N ALA A 169 -4.91 11.71 -3.60
CA ALA A 169 -4.37 10.53 -2.98
C ALA A 169 -5.38 9.38 -3.19
N LEU A 170 -4.89 8.26 -3.71
CA LEU A 170 -5.69 7.06 -3.97
C LEU A 170 -5.26 5.96 -3.00
N THR A 171 -6.19 5.44 -2.21
CA THR A 171 -5.92 4.33 -1.30
C THR A 171 -6.08 3.02 -2.05
N ILE A 172 -5.03 2.19 -2.00
CA ILE A 172 -5.01 0.86 -2.60
C ILE A 172 -4.84 -0.18 -1.51
N GLU A 173 -5.74 -1.16 -1.50
CA GLU A 173 -5.73 -2.30 -0.59
C GLU A 173 -5.36 -3.58 -1.33
N ASN A 174 -4.52 -4.43 -0.71
CA ASN A 174 -4.27 -5.78 -1.18
C ASN A 174 -5.10 -6.80 -0.40
N THR A 175 -6.21 -7.23 -1.01
CA THR A 175 -7.10 -8.27 -0.47
C THR A 175 -6.68 -9.69 -0.83
N GLY A 176 -5.54 -9.85 -1.52
CA GLY A 176 -4.98 -11.13 -1.92
C GLY A 176 -4.17 -11.81 -0.82
N THR A 177 -3.50 -12.90 -1.19
CA THR A 177 -2.72 -13.74 -0.27
C THR A 177 -1.22 -13.48 -0.31
N ALA A 178 -0.72 -12.67 -1.24
CA ALA A 178 0.70 -12.35 -1.38
C ALA A 178 0.93 -10.88 -1.75
N PRO A 179 2.12 -10.33 -1.44
CA PRO A 179 2.45 -8.94 -1.70
C PRO A 179 2.55 -8.64 -3.20
N THR A 180 2.35 -7.38 -3.57
CA THR A 180 2.68 -6.82 -4.89
C THR A 180 2.75 -5.29 -4.76
N TRP A 181 2.94 -4.56 -5.88
CA TRP A 181 2.94 -3.10 -5.87
C TRP A 181 2.30 -2.50 -7.14
N PRO A 182 1.69 -1.31 -7.04
CA PRO A 182 1.37 -0.48 -8.19
C PRO A 182 2.64 0.24 -8.69
N TYR A 183 2.68 0.65 -9.96
CA TYR A 183 3.85 1.36 -10.51
C TYR A 183 3.58 2.76 -11.06
N GLN A 184 2.33 3.06 -11.43
CA GLN A 184 1.99 4.37 -11.99
C GLN A 184 0.49 4.63 -11.86
N ILE A 185 0.12 5.91 -11.69
CA ILE A 185 -1.24 6.40 -11.92
C ILE A 185 -1.23 7.26 -13.18
N VAL A 186 -2.20 7.01 -14.06
CA VAL A 186 -2.60 7.92 -15.14
C VAL A 186 -4.11 8.09 -15.07
N TYR A 187 -4.64 9.02 -15.86
CA TYR A 187 -6.08 9.29 -15.88
C TYR A 187 -6.64 9.24 -17.30
N ARG A 188 -7.96 9.19 -17.41
CA ARG A 188 -8.70 9.40 -18.66
C ARG A 188 -9.80 10.40 -18.40
N ASP A 189 -9.99 11.31 -19.35
CA ASP A 189 -11.00 12.37 -19.30
C ASP A 189 -10.85 13.32 -18.09
N ALA A 190 -9.65 13.39 -17.50
CA ALA A 190 -9.36 14.32 -16.42
C ALA A 190 -9.29 15.76 -16.93
N PRO A 191 -9.67 16.75 -16.10
CA PRO A 191 -9.55 18.17 -16.45
C PRO A 191 -8.16 18.61 -16.93
N ASN A 192 -7.12 18.03 -16.33
CA ASN A 192 -5.75 18.24 -16.79
C ASN A 192 -5.41 17.28 -17.93
N GLU A 193 -5.36 17.79 -19.16
CA GLU A 193 -4.96 17.02 -20.34
C GLU A 193 -3.58 16.34 -20.22
N ALA A 194 -2.66 16.91 -19.44
CA ALA A 194 -1.35 16.27 -19.22
C ALA A 194 -1.44 14.98 -18.37
N ALA A 195 -2.52 14.83 -17.61
CA ALA A 195 -2.81 13.64 -16.79
C ALA A 195 -3.46 12.52 -17.63
N ASN A 196 -4.04 12.86 -18.79
CA ASN A 196 -4.64 11.95 -19.75
C ASN A 196 -3.55 11.23 -20.58
N ALA A 197 -2.93 10.24 -19.97
CA ALA A 197 -1.78 9.52 -20.53
C ALA A 197 -1.98 8.01 -20.56
N GLU A 198 -1.18 7.33 -21.37
CA GLU A 198 -1.07 5.87 -21.31
C GLU A 198 -0.07 5.47 -20.21
N LEU A 199 -0.31 4.30 -19.61
CA LEU A 199 0.65 3.68 -18.71
C LEU A 199 1.97 3.41 -19.44
N ASN A 200 3.07 3.62 -18.73
CA ASN A 200 4.40 3.38 -19.27
C ASN A 200 4.68 1.88 -19.44
N ASP A 201 5.62 1.54 -20.33
CA ASP A 201 6.02 0.15 -20.56
C ASP A 201 6.87 -0.46 -19.42
N LYS A 202 7.37 0.37 -18.49
CA LYS A 202 8.25 -0.03 -17.38
C LYS A 202 7.44 -0.40 -16.13
N LYS A 203 6.65 -1.47 -16.26
CA LYS A 203 5.63 -1.92 -15.30
C LYS A 203 6.08 -2.17 -13.86
N GLY A 204 7.36 -2.27 -13.56
CA GLY A 204 7.81 -2.63 -12.20
C GLY A 204 8.51 -1.55 -11.42
N ILE A 205 8.65 -0.33 -11.97
CA ILE A 205 9.32 0.77 -11.28
C ILE A 205 8.26 1.79 -10.82
N PRO A 206 7.99 1.90 -9.50
CA PRO A 206 7.09 2.91 -8.95
C PRO A 206 7.44 4.33 -9.36
N GLN A 207 6.41 5.09 -9.77
CA GLN A 207 6.49 6.49 -10.18
C GLN A 207 5.41 7.29 -9.43
N PHE A 208 5.69 7.61 -8.18
CA PHE A 208 4.78 8.35 -7.31
C PHE A 208 5.49 9.49 -6.59
N ILE A 209 4.70 10.49 -6.19
CA ILE A 209 5.12 11.52 -5.23
C ILE A 209 5.11 10.95 -3.82
N THR A 210 4.19 10.04 -3.54
CA THR A 210 4.09 9.36 -2.25
C THR A 210 3.53 7.97 -2.49
N PRO A 211 4.12 6.91 -1.89
CA PRO A 211 5.45 6.89 -1.27
C PRO A 211 6.58 7.15 -2.29
N GLU A 212 7.60 7.90 -1.90
CA GLU A 212 8.78 8.16 -2.76
C GLU A 212 9.71 6.94 -2.84
N ASP A 213 9.86 6.20 -1.74
CA ASP A 213 10.69 4.99 -1.72
C ASP A 213 9.95 3.86 -2.44
N PRO A 214 10.53 3.27 -3.50
CA PRO A 214 9.90 2.15 -4.20
C PRO A 214 9.56 0.97 -3.30
N VAL A 215 10.32 0.71 -2.24
CA VAL A 215 10.05 -0.40 -1.31
C VAL A 215 8.80 -0.16 -0.47
N GLU A 216 8.49 1.11 -0.15
CA GLU A 216 7.27 1.49 0.57
C GLU A 216 6.01 1.34 -0.29
N ASN A 217 6.15 1.09 -1.59
CA ASN A 217 5.03 0.79 -2.49
C ASN A 217 4.60 -0.69 -2.46
N ILE A 218 5.35 -1.57 -1.77
CA ILE A 218 4.97 -2.97 -1.60
C ILE A 218 3.81 -3.06 -0.62
N ILE A 219 2.69 -3.63 -1.07
CA ILE A 219 1.46 -3.80 -0.29
C ILE A 219 1.33 -5.28 0.06
N GLY A 220 1.53 -5.62 1.33
CA GLY A 220 1.35 -6.97 1.86
C GLY A 220 -0.12 -7.40 1.93
N PRO A 221 -0.39 -8.69 2.17
CA PRO A 221 -1.75 -9.20 2.34
C PRO A 221 -2.51 -8.49 3.48
N GLY A 222 -3.69 -7.94 3.17
CA GLY A 222 -4.52 -7.18 4.10
C GLY A 222 -3.99 -5.79 4.44
N GLU A 223 -2.95 -5.33 3.75
CA GLU A 223 -2.41 -3.98 3.91
C GLU A 223 -3.02 -3.02 2.87
N ALA A 224 -2.98 -1.73 3.19
CA ALA A 224 -3.37 -0.66 2.30
C ALA A 224 -2.38 0.51 2.40
N ILE A 225 -2.19 1.22 1.28
CA ILE A 225 -1.35 2.42 1.20
C ILE A 225 -2.04 3.51 0.40
N ASP A 226 -1.70 4.76 0.69
CA ASP A 226 -2.08 5.90 -0.14
C ASP A 226 -0.99 6.16 -1.18
N ILE A 227 -1.37 6.26 -2.45
CA ILE A 227 -0.47 6.64 -3.53
C ILE A 227 -0.88 7.96 -4.17
N VAL A 228 0.12 8.76 -4.54
CA VAL A 228 -0.07 10.08 -5.18
C VAL A 228 0.69 10.13 -6.49
N GLY A 229 -0.02 10.38 -7.58
CA GLY A 229 0.54 10.47 -8.93
C GLY A 229 1.41 11.70 -9.15
N ASN A 230 2.32 11.63 -10.13
CA ASN A 230 3.20 12.75 -10.50
C ASN A 230 2.49 13.89 -11.23
N THR A 231 1.37 13.60 -11.91
CA THR A 231 0.63 14.58 -12.69
C THR A 231 -0.75 14.80 -12.07
N PRO A 232 -1.09 16.03 -11.64
CA PRO A 232 -2.38 16.33 -11.01
C PRO A 232 -3.53 16.20 -11.99
N PRO A 233 -4.59 15.41 -11.72
CA PRO A 233 -5.75 15.31 -12.61
C PRO A 233 -6.63 16.57 -12.57
N VAL A 234 -6.68 17.29 -11.45
CA VAL A 234 -7.58 18.43 -11.25
C VAL A 234 -6.81 19.74 -11.42
N VAL A 235 -6.54 20.10 -12.68
CA VAL A 235 -5.96 21.39 -13.06
C VAL A 235 -6.74 21.93 -14.25
N PHE A 236 -7.03 23.23 -14.21
CA PHE A 236 -7.77 23.96 -15.22
C PHE A 236 -6.91 25.09 -15.78
N THR A 237 -7.22 25.53 -17.00
CA THR A 237 -6.62 26.72 -17.61
C THR A 237 -7.52 27.93 -17.45
N ASP A 238 -6.93 29.11 -17.22
CA ASP A 238 -7.61 30.40 -17.25
C ASP A 238 -8.04 30.72 -18.69
N ASP A 239 -9.18 30.19 -19.10
CA ASP A 239 -9.91 30.68 -20.27
C ASP A 239 -11.10 31.54 -19.84
N ASP A 240 -11.52 32.47 -20.69
CA ASP A 240 -12.65 33.38 -20.42
C ASP A 240 -14.01 32.64 -20.25
N SER A 241 -14.05 31.30 -20.32
CA SER A 241 -15.26 30.46 -20.20
C SER A 241 -15.42 29.71 -18.88
N THR A 242 -14.41 29.71 -18.00
CA THR A 242 -14.34 28.84 -16.80
C THR A 242 -14.52 29.56 -15.46
N GLU A 243 -15.18 30.73 -15.44
CA GLU A 243 -15.35 31.55 -14.23
C GLU A 243 -16.07 30.85 -13.04
N ARG A 244 -16.63 29.64 -13.23
CA ARG A 244 -17.47 28.94 -12.23
C ARG A 244 -16.90 27.60 -11.72
N THR A 245 -15.66 27.25 -12.05
CA THR A 245 -15.12 25.90 -11.76
C THR A 245 -15.06 25.53 -10.28
N CYS A 246 -14.88 26.50 -9.36
CA CYS A 246 -14.85 26.25 -7.91
C CYS A 246 -16.16 26.65 -7.19
N ASP A 247 -17.30 26.65 -7.89
CA ASP A 247 -18.64 27.01 -7.37
C ASP A 247 -19.52 25.74 -7.24
N ASP A 248 -19.04 24.78 -6.43
CA ASP A 248 -19.65 23.46 -6.18
C ASP A 248 -19.90 22.63 -7.47
N GLN A 249 -18.97 22.71 -8.42
CA GLN A 249 -19.08 21.96 -9.67
C GLN A 249 -18.54 20.54 -9.51
N THR A 250 -19.22 19.60 -10.16
CA THR A 250 -18.81 18.20 -10.20
C THR A 250 -18.17 17.87 -11.53
N VAL A 251 -17.06 17.13 -11.51
CA VAL A 251 -16.43 16.53 -12.70
C VAL A 251 -16.12 15.06 -12.46
N GLU A 252 -16.29 14.24 -13.49
CA GLU A 252 -16.06 12.80 -13.45
C GLU A 252 -14.90 12.46 -14.39
N PHE A 253 -14.03 11.55 -13.96
CA PHE A 253 -12.93 11.02 -14.78
C PHE A 253 -12.50 9.64 -14.26
N THR A 254 -11.67 8.92 -15.01
CA THR A 254 -11.19 7.59 -14.59
C THR A 254 -9.74 7.66 -14.13
N ALA A 255 -9.44 7.11 -12.95
CA ALA A 255 -8.08 6.74 -12.57
C ALA A 255 -7.72 5.36 -13.11
N VAL A 256 -6.54 5.26 -13.73
CA VAL A 256 -5.97 4.01 -14.24
C VAL A 256 -4.65 3.75 -13.51
N VAL A 257 -4.63 2.73 -12.66
CA VAL A 257 -3.45 2.36 -11.88
C VAL A 257 -2.78 1.13 -12.48
N GLY A 258 -1.54 1.30 -12.91
CA GLY A 258 -0.72 0.21 -13.39
C GLY A 258 -0.29 -0.71 -12.26
N THR A 259 -0.49 -2.02 -12.44
CA THR A 259 -0.08 -3.07 -11.51
C THR A 259 1.02 -3.93 -12.15
N VAL A 260 1.97 -4.42 -11.35
CA VAL A 260 3.01 -5.35 -11.86
C VAL A 260 2.40 -6.68 -12.28
N VAL A 261 1.35 -7.08 -11.56
CA VAL A 261 0.63 -8.33 -11.76
C VAL A 261 -0.83 -8.04 -12.07
N GLY A 262 -1.35 -8.72 -13.10
CA GLY A 262 -2.74 -8.62 -13.51
C GLY A 262 -2.97 -7.48 -14.49
N SER A 263 -4.25 -7.13 -14.63
CA SER A 263 -4.66 -5.96 -15.41
C SER A 263 -4.52 -4.69 -14.57
N PRO A 264 -4.35 -3.51 -15.21
CA PRO A 264 -4.49 -2.24 -14.52
C PRO A 264 -5.81 -2.14 -13.77
N LEU A 265 -5.80 -1.43 -12.64
CA LEU A 265 -7.03 -1.06 -11.95
C LEU A 265 -7.63 0.14 -12.67
N GLU A 266 -8.94 0.10 -12.89
CA GLU A 266 -9.67 1.23 -13.46
C GLU A 266 -10.81 1.59 -12.51
N GLN A 267 -10.86 2.85 -12.12
CA GLN A 267 -11.84 3.33 -11.16
C GLN A 267 -12.32 4.72 -11.57
N GLU A 268 -13.62 4.86 -11.75
CA GLU A 268 -14.24 6.16 -11.97
C GLU A 268 -14.25 6.96 -10.65
N ILE A 269 -13.93 8.24 -10.77
CA ILE A 269 -13.81 9.18 -9.67
C ILE A 269 -14.70 10.36 -10.01
N GLU A 270 -15.60 10.68 -9.10
CA GLU A 270 -16.33 11.94 -9.08
C GLU A 270 -15.60 12.90 -8.14
N VAL A 271 -15.34 14.12 -8.59
CA VAL A 271 -14.83 15.18 -7.71
C VAL A 271 -15.75 16.38 -7.70
N THR A 272 -16.03 16.90 -6.51
CA THR A 272 -16.73 18.17 -6.29
C THR A 272 -15.72 19.26 -5.96
N LEU A 273 -15.83 20.38 -6.67
CA LEU A 273 -14.88 21.48 -6.69
C LEU A 273 -15.47 22.72 -6.00
N SER A 274 -14.87 23.14 -4.90
CA SER A 274 -15.35 24.26 -4.09
C SER A 274 -14.20 25.17 -3.60
N GLY A 275 -14.56 26.24 -2.90
CA GLY A 275 -13.59 27.16 -2.29
C GLY A 275 -13.01 28.20 -3.26
N GLU A 276 -11.74 28.54 -3.07
CA GLU A 276 -11.04 29.58 -3.82
C GLU A 276 -10.16 28.99 -4.93
N ARG A 277 -9.93 29.77 -5.99
CA ARG A 277 -8.97 29.40 -7.04
C ARG A 277 -7.56 29.55 -6.50
N SER A 278 -6.75 28.51 -6.67
CA SER A 278 -5.33 28.48 -6.33
C SER A 278 -4.50 28.23 -7.58
N GLY A 279 -3.50 29.08 -7.85
CA GLY A 279 -2.61 28.89 -9.00
C GLY A 279 -1.73 27.66 -8.84
N VAL A 280 -1.62 26.85 -9.90
CA VAL A 280 -0.80 25.62 -9.92
C VAL A 280 0.06 25.62 -11.16
N GLY A 281 1.36 25.37 -11.04
CA GLY A 281 2.25 25.26 -12.20
C GLY A 281 2.57 26.60 -12.86
N THR A 282 1.92 26.89 -14.00
CA THR A 282 2.16 28.12 -14.79
C THR A 282 1.23 29.26 -14.36
N SER A 283 1.43 30.47 -14.89
CA SER A 283 0.60 31.64 -14.53
C SER A 283 -0.87 31.52 -14.94
N ASP A 284 -1.17 30.62 -15.87
CA ASP A 284 -2.48 30.54 -16.54
C ASP A 284 -3.22 29.25 -16.14
N THR A 285 -2.76 28.57 -15.10
CA THR A 285 -3.33 27.30 -14.62
C THR A 285 -3.67 27.37 -13.14
N TYR A 286 -4.81 26.77 -12.77
CA TYR A 286 -5.33 26.80 -11.42
C TYR A 286 -6.00 25.48 -11.03
N THR A 287 -6.23 25.33 -9.73
CA THR A 287 -7.09 24.32 -9.12
C THR A 287 -7.99 24.97 -8.07
N CYS A 288 -8.86 24.18 -7.45
CA CYS A 288 -9.71 24.65 -6.35
C CYS A 288 -9.06 24.30 -5.00
N SER A 289 -9.19 25.20 -4.02
CA SER A 289 -8.62 25.00 -2.68
C SER A 289 -9.29 23.84 -1.93
N GLU A 290 -10.51 23.48 -2.32
CA GLU A 290 -11.27 22.38 -1.77
C GLU A 290 -11.70 21.45 -2.89
N ILE A 291 -11.27 20.19 -2.80
CA ILE A 291 -11.68 19.12 -3.69
C ILE A 291 -12.22 17.99 -2.81
N ALA A 292 -13.45 17.57 -3.01
CA ALA A 292 -13.99 16.35 -2.43
C ALA A 292 -13.99 15.29 -3.52
N ALA A 293 -13.37 14.14 -3.27
CA ALA A 293 -13.29 13.05 -4.24
C ALA A 293 -14.01 11.82 -3.69
N GLU A 294 -14.75 11.12 -4.55
CA GLU A 294 -15.44 9.89 -4.22
C GLU A 294 -15.24 8.88 -5.37
N LEU A 295 -15.14 7.60 -5.02
CA LEU A 295 -15.16 6.53 -6.01
C LEU A 295 -16.60 6.26 -6.39
N THR A 296 -16.90 6.23 -7.69
CA THR A 296 -18.23 5.85 -8.17
C THR A 296 -18.21 4.35 -8.54
N ASP A 297 -19.28 3.63 -8.21
CA ASP A 297 -19.42 2.22 -8.60
C ASP A 297 -19.58 2.13 -10.14
N GLY A 298 -18.47 2.03 -10.86
CA GLY A 298 -18.45 2.07 -12.33
C GLY A 298 -17.14 1.53 -12.91
N GLY A 299 -17.00 0.21 -12.99
CA GLY A 299 -15.81 -0.39 -13.63
C GLY A 299 -15.68 -1.91 -13.61
N GLY A 300 -16.65 -2.66 -13.10
CA GLY A 300 -16.71 -4.10 -13.29
C GLY A 300 -17.07 -4.44 -14.74
N THR A 301 -16.12 -4.43 -15.66
CA THR A 301 -16.29 -5.18 -16.91
C THR A 301 -15.90 -6.64 -16.66
N ASP A 302 -16.93 -7.48 -16.52
CA ASP A 302 -16.84 -8.92 -16.72
C ASP A 302 -16.09 -9.22 -18.03
N ALA A 303 -14.85 -9.71 -17.92
CA ALA A 303 -14.19 -10.38 -19.03
C ALA A 303 -14.60 -11.87 -19.01
N SER A 304 -15.50 -12.23 -19.92
CA SER A 304 -15.73 -13.63 -20.33
C SER A 304 -14.58 -14.17 -21.16
#